data_AF-A0A8H4QSR2-F1
#
_entry.id   AF-A0A8H4QSR2-F1
#
_cell.length_a   1.000
_cell.length_b   1.000
_cell.length_c   1.000
_cell.angle_alpha   90.00
_cell.angle_beta   90.00
_cell.angle_gamma   90.00
#
_symmetry.space_group_name_H-M   'P 1'
#
loop_
_entity.id
_entity.type
_entity.pdbx_description
1 polymer ?
#
loop_
_entity_poly.entity_id
_entity_poly.type
_entity_poly.pdbx_seq_one_letter_code
_entity_poly.pdbx_strand_id
1 'polypeptide(L)'
;MAGGNKRRRVDASSRTLRSQDGQKQGLPRLNELIAEAIEVAKTLEPGLTDRVLIKEAHTLTDSLRKVLPLVRSEVKYEEYKMSLRQNLKKLQKICEGYYWADSYETQGELMSDISVRMNEWLAHVWLCMQEGDTVDMNGVEKALVLCSETVDDIKGCHMRWVYARMVGVYGLSTNPTTVVDVNGKVVYEEEYGSMKHNLAWMWRKLLVTSTSRNLPTQTILQNVKRFELVQEICKLLRRSEEEDDEEDEEEDAEEGNAGDENDDGYGFWDGHWTVAMKAAADHVISRLDPSR
;
A
#
# COMPACT_ATOMS: atom_id res chain seq x y z
N MET A 1 -56.32 45.48 -21.23
CA MET A 1 -56.23 44.88 -22.57
C MET A 1 -54.95 44.06 -22.63
N ALA A 2 -55.06 42.83 -23.12
CA ALA A 2 -54.09 41.76 -22.97
C ALA A 2 -52.83 41.94 -23.84
N GLY A 3 -51.66 41.72 -23.24
CA GLY A 3 -50.39 41.56 -23.94
C GLY A 3 -49.71 40.29 -23.45
N GLY A 4 -49.97 39.16 -24.12
CA GLY A 4 -49.36 37.87 -23.82
C GLY A 4 -47.95 37.78 -24.39
N ASN A 5 -46.97 37.46 -23.55
CA ASN A 5 -45.61 37.15 -23.99
C ASN A 5 -45.26 35.70 -23.67
N LYS A 6 -45.29 34.88 -24.73
CA LYS A 6 -44.81 33.50 -24.76
C LYS A 6 -43.28 33.49 -24.63
N ARG A 7 -42.75 33.02 -23.51
CA ARG A 7 -41.33 32.63 -23.42
C ARG A 7 -41.17 31.19 -23.89
N ARG A 8 -40.55 31.08 -25.07
CA ARG A 8 -40.07 29.86 -25.72
C ARG A 8 -38.94 29.27 -24.87
N ARG A 9 -39.12 28.04 -24.40
CA ARG A 9 -38.08 27.20 -23.79
C ARG A 9 -37.25 26.65 -24.96
N VAL A 10 -35.97 27.01 -25.04
CA VAL A 10 -35.02 26.46 -26.02
C VAL A 10 -34.27 25.34 -25.34
N ASP A 11 -34.32 24.18 -25.98
CA ASP A 11 -33.63 22.96 -25.60
C ASP A 11 -32.10 23.17 -25.57
N ALA A 12 -31.48 22.74 -24.47
CA ALA A 12 -30.03 22.56 -24.36
C ALA A 12 -29.73 21.13 -23.89
N SER A 13 -30.26 20.14 -24.61
CA SER A 13 -29.83 18.74 -24.53
C SER A 13 -29.08 18.39 -25.80
N SER A 14 -27.77 18.66 -25.83
CA SER A 14 -26.83 18.09 -26.81
C SER A 14 -25.39 18.44 -26.42
N ARG A 15 -24.86 17.79 -25.38
CA ARG A 15 -23.40 17.81 -25.15
C ARG A 15 -22.89 16.66 -24.28
N THR A 16 -23.13 15.42 -24.71
CA THR A 16 -22.38 14.26 -24.22
C THR A 16 -22.58 13.10 -25.18
N LEU A 17 -21.73 13.01 -26.21
CA LEU A 17 -21.50 11.81 -27.03
C LEU A 17 -20.19 12.04 -27.82
N ARG A 18 -19.08 12.16 -27.09
CA ARG A 18 -17.72 12.11 -27.65
C ARG A 18 -16.82 11.47 -26.59
N SER A 19 -16.90 10.15 -26.43
CA SER A 19 -15.83 9.29 -25.88
C SER A 19 -16.27 7.81 -25.77
N GLN A 20 -16.96 7.25 -26.76
CA GLN A 20 -17.19 5.79 -26.81
C GLN A 20 -16.45 5.08 -27.94
N ASP A 21 -15.90 5.81 -28.92
CA ASP A 21 -15.19 5.20 -30.04
C ASP A 21 -13.74 4.78 -29.70
N GLY A 22 -13.13 5.37 -28.68
CA GLY A 22 -11.79 4.97 -28.21
C GLY A 22 -11.75 3.61 -27.50
N GLN A 23 -12.83 3.21 -26.84
CA GLN A 23 -12.90 1.93 -26.11
C GLN A 23 -13.14 0.73 -27.04
N LYS A 24 -13.74 0.93 -28.23
CA LYS A 24 -14.05 -0.17 -29.16
C LYS A 24 -12.86 -0.63 -30.01
N GLN A 25 -11.81 0.18 -30.13
CA GLN A 25 -10.59 -0.20 -30.87
C GLN A 25 -9.60 -1.04 -30.04
N GLY A 26 -9.71 -1.05 -28.70
CA GLY A 26 -8.78 -1.78 -27.82
C GLY A 26 -9.00 -3.29 -27.81
N LEU A 27 -10.25 -3.76 -27.92
CA LEU A 27 -10.61 -5.18 -27.86
C LEU A 27 -10.03 -6.02 -29.02
N PRO A 28 -10.13 -5.59 -30.30
CA PRO A 28 -9.50 -6.30 -31.40
C PRO A 28 -7.98 -6.36 -31.27
N ARG A 29 -7.35 -5.24 -30.86
CA ARG A 29 -5.90 -5.17 -30.68
C ARG A 29 -5.40 -6.03 -29.52
N LEU A 30 -6.17 -6.11 -28.43
CA LEU A 30 -5.87 -6.99 -27.31
C LEU A 30 -5.93 -8.46 -27.72
N ASN A 31 -6.94 -8.86 -28.48
CA ASN A 31 -7.05 -10.23 -28.98
C ASN A 31 -5.90 -10.61 -29.94
N GLU A 32 -5.46 -9.68 -30.79
CA GLU A 32 -4.27 -9.86 -31.63
C GLU A 32 -3.01 -10.10 -30.78
N LEU A 33 -2.78 -9.25 -29.77
CA LEU A 33 -1.60 -9.34 -28.91
C LEU A 33 -1.61 -10.60 -28.03
N ILE A 34 -2.78 -11.03 -27.55
CA ILE A 34 -2.93 -12.29 -26.81
C ILE A 34 -2.64 -13.48 -27.74
N ALA A 35 -3.14 -13.46 -28.97
CA ALA A 35 -2.88 -14.52 -29.95
C ALA A 35 -1.38 -14.59 -30.30
N GLU A 36 -0.74 -13.44 -30.52
CA GLU A 36 0.71 -13.33 -30.74
C GLU A 36 1.49 -13.88 -29.53
N ALA A 37 1.03 -13.60 -28.30
CA ALA A 37 1.70 -14.06 -27.08
C ALA A 37 1.58 -15.56 -26.88
N ILE A 38 0.43 -16.13 -27.24
CA ILE A 38 0.22 -17.58 -27.23
C ILE A 38 1.11 -18.26 -28.27
N GLU A 39 1.28 -17.68 -29.47
CA GLU A 39 2.18 -18.25 -30.48
C GLU A 39 3.65 -18.18 -30.08
N VAL A 40 4.12 -17.05 -29.53
CA VAL A 40 5.48 -16.93 -28.98
C VAL A 40 5.70 -17.90 -27.79
N ALA A 41 4.69 -18.08 -26.94
CA ALA A 41 4.77 -19.04 -25.84
C ALA A 41 4.85 -20.50 -26.33
N LYS A 42 4.19 -20.83 -27.46
CA LYS A 42 4.26 -22.18 -28.06
C LYS A 42 5.63 -22.49 -28.67
N THR A 43 6.38 -21.49 -29.11
CA THR A 43 7.71 -21.69 -29.71
C THR A 43 8.85 -21.74 -28.67
N LEU A 44 8.57 -21.35 -27.42
CA LEU A 44 9.48 -21.50 -26.29
C LEU A 44 9.49 -22.96 -25.81
N GLU A 45 10.37 -23.79 -26.39
CA GLU A 45 10.64 -25.12 -25.83
C GLU A 45 11.33 -25.02 -24.45
N PRO A 46 11.02 -25.92 -23.49
CA PRO A 46 11.69 -25.93 -22.19
C PRO A 46 13.16 -26.33 -22.37
N GLY A 47 14.07 -25.36 -22.38
CA GLY A 47 15.52 -25.60 -22.35
C GLY A 47 16.38 -24.75 -23.29
N LEU A 48 15.80 -23.95 -24.18
CA LEU A 48 16.55 -23.11 -25.13
C LEU A 48 16.60 -21.64 -24.69
N THR A 49 17.79 -21.18 -24.35
CA THR A 49 18.15 -19.79 -24.01
C THR A 49 18.28 -18.92 -25.27
N ASP A 50 17.27 -18.94 -26.15
CA ASP A 50 17.29 -18.06 -27.32
C ASP A 50 16.96 -16.62 -26.88
N ARG A 51 18.01 -15.79 -26.77
CA ARG A 51 17.93 -14.38 -26.39
C ARG A 51 16.98 -13.59 -27.30
N VAL A 52 16.76 -14.03 -28.54
CA VAL A 52 15.85 -13.37 -29.48
C VAL A 52 14.39 -13.60 -29.06
N LEU A 53 14.01 -14.84 -28.78
CA LEU A 53 12.64 -15.18 -28.34
C LEU A 53 12.30 -14.53 -26.99
N ILE A 54 13.26 -14.45 -26.07
CA ILE A 54 13.09 -13.75 -24.80
C ILE A 54 12.83 -12.25 -25.04
N LYS A 55 13.57 -11.62 -25.95
CA LYS A 55 13.39 -10.20 -26.29
C LYS A 55 12.05 -9.94 -26.99
N GLU A 56 11.60 -10.85 -27.84
CA GLU A 56 10.27 -10.78 -28.47
C GLU A 56 9.16 -10.93 -27.43
N ALA A 57 9.27 -11.88 -26.51
CA ALA A 57 8.33 -12.04 -25.40
C ALA A 57 8.26 -10.80 -24.50
N HIS A 58 9.39 -10.16 -24.20
CA HIS A 58 9.42 -8.89 -23.46
C HIS A 58 8.74 -7.75 -24.25
N THR A 59 9.05 -7.61 -25.53
CA THR A 59 8.46 -6.56 -26.40
C THR A 59 6.94 -6.71 -26.50
N LEU A 60 6.47 -7.95 -26.54
CA LEU A 60 5.06 -8.29 -26.61
C LEU A 60 4.34 -8.08 -25.27
N THR A 61 4.99 -8.42 -24.17
CA THR A 61 4.51 -8.13 -22.80
C THR A 61 4.34 -6.61 -22.61
N ASP A 62 5.32 -5.82 -23.05
CA ASP A 62 5.24 -4.35 -23.00
C ASP A 62 4.12 -3.80 -23.89
N SER A 63 3.88 -4.43 -25.04
CA SER A 63 2.79 -4.05 -25.95
C SER A 63 1.41 -4.40 -25.39
N LEU A 64 1.27 -5.57 -24.76
CA LEU A 64 0.07 -5.97 -24.02
C LEU A 64 -0.21 -5.02 -22.87
N ARG A 65 0.81 -4.65 -22.08
CA ARG A 65 0.69 -3.71 -20.96
C ARG A 65 0.20 -2.33 -21.38
N LYS A 66 0.53 -1.89 -22.61
CA LYS A 66 0.06 -0.61 -23.18
C LYS A 66 -1.39 -0.65 -23.67
N VAL A 67 -1.90 -1.80 -24.07
CA VAL A 67 -3.23 -1.96 -24.69
C VAL A 67 -4.27 -2.48 -23.71
N LEU A 68 -3.87 -3.32 -22.75
CA LEU A 68 -4.71 -3.64 -21.62
C LEU A 68 -5.06 -2.33 -20.93
N PRO A 69 -6.34 -2.02 -20.68
CA PRO A 69 -6.64 -1.06 -19.64
C PRO A 69 -5.96 -1.64 -18.41
N LEU A 70 -4.86 -1.02 -17.97
CA LEU A 70 -4.37 -1.22 -16.61
C LEU A 70 -5.64 -1.08 -15.77
N VAL A 71 -6.12 -2.20 -15.24
CA VAL A 71 -7.27 -2.20 -14.37
C VAL A 71 -6.79 -1.39 -13.21
N ARG A 72 -7.11 -0.09 -13.24
CA ARG A 72 -6.68 0.84 -12.22
C ARG A 72 -7.24 0.27 -10.94
N SER A 73 -6.34 -0.12 -10.06
CA SER A 73 -6.70 -0.63 -8.76
C SER A 73 -7.29 0.55 -8.01
N GLU A 74 -8.61 0.62 -8.03
CA GLU A 74 -9.30 1.62 -7.22
C GLU A 74 -9.16 1.21 -5.75
N VAL A 75 -8.87 2.19 -4.89
CA VAL A 75 -8.90 1.98 -3.45
C VAL A 75 -10.34 1.63 -3.09
N LYS A 76 -10.61 0.37 -2.74
CA LYS A 76 -11.93 -0.16 -2.37
C LYS A 76 -12.40 0.32 -0.99
N TYR A 77 -12.36 1.63 -0.77
CA TYR A 77 -12.47 2.26 0.53
C TYR A 77 -13.74 1.88 1.30
N GLU A 78 -14.92 1.98 0.66
CA GLU A 78 -16.19 1.71 1.34
C GLU A 78 -16.36 0.22 1.69
N GLU A 79 -15.83 -0.70 0.88
CA GLU A 79 -15.87 -2.14 1.16
C GLU A 79 -15.09 -2.46 2.44
N TYR A 80 -13.82 -2.05 2.49
CA TYR A 80 -12.96 -2.28 3.65
C TYR A 80 -13.45 -1.54 4.89
N LYS A 81 -13.92 -0.29 4.74
CA LYS A 81 -14.51 0.48 5.84
C LYS A 81 -15.69 -0.22 6.49
N MET A 82 -16.61 -0.74 5.70
CA MET A 82 -17.76 -1.48 6.22
C MET A 82 -17.31 -2.76 6.92
N SER A 83 -16.38 -3.50 6.33
CA SER A 83 -15.81 -4.72 6.89
C SER A 83 -15.14 -4.47 8.26
N LEU A 84 -14.21 -3.51 8.33
CA LEU A 84 -13.47 -3.20 9.57
C LEU A 84 -14.41 -2.70 10.67
N ARG A 85 -15.35 -1.80 10.36
CA ARG A 85 -16.34 -1.32 11.33
C ARG A 85 -17.23 -2.42 11.89
N GLN A 86 -17.62 -3.39 11.06
CA GLN A 86 -18.41 -4.52 11.53
C GLN A 86 -17.62 -5.39 12.51
N ASN A 87 -16.34 -5.66 12.22
CA ASN A 87 -15.49 -6.45 13.11
C ASN A 87 -15.15 -5.71 14.41
N LEU A 88 -14.83 -4.42 14.32
CA LEU A 88 -14.63 -3.55 15.51
C LEU A 88 -15.86 -3.52 16.40
N LYS A 89 -17.06 -3.37 15.83
CA LYS A 89 -18.31 -3.37 16.60
C LYS A 89 -18.56 -4.70 17.31
N LYS A 90 -18.22 -5.83 16.65
CA LYS A 90 -18.30 -7.16 17.28
C LYS A 90 -17.31 -7.27 18.44
N LEU A 91 -16.06 -6.85 18.21
CA LEU A 91 -15.01 -6.87 19.22
C LEU A 91 -15.41 -6.04 20.44
N GLN A 92 -15.82 -4.78 20.22
CA GLN A 92 -16.27 -3.88 21.27
C GLN A 92 -17.43 -4.50 22.10
N LYS A 93 -18.44 -5.05 21.43
CA LYS A 93 -19.58 -5.69 22.11
C LYS A 93 -19.14 -6.85 23.01
N ILE A 94 -18.15 -7.62 22.57
CA ILE A 94 -17.61 -8.75 23.35
C ILE A 94 -16.80 -8.23 24.54
N CYS A 95 -15.99 -7.20 24.35
CA CYS A 95 -15.21 -6.57 25.42
C CYS A 95 -16.11 -5.90 26.49
N GLU A 96 -17.29 -5.41 26.11
CA GLU A 96 -18.29 -4.85 27.03
C GLU A 96 -19.09 -5.92 27.82
N GLY A 97 -18.96 -7.21 27.46
CA GLY A 97 -19.71 -8.30 28.07
C GLY A 97 -19.28 -8.65 29.50
N TYR A 98 -20.23 -9.11 30.32
CA TYR A 98 -19.99 -9.50 31.74
C TYR A 98 -19.11 -10.76 31.90
N TYR A 99 -19.10 -11.67 30.92
CA TYR A 99 -18.36 -12.94 30.96
C TYR A 99 -17.03 -12.83 30.21
N TRP A 100 -16.15 -11.99 30.74
CA TRP A 100 -14.86 -11.69 30.12
C TRP A 100 -13.96 -12.93 30.01
N ALA A 101 -13.97 -13.83 31.00
CA ALA A 101 -13.13 -15.03 31.03
C ALA A 101 -13.43 -16.02 29.91
N ASP A 102 -14.71 -16.14 29.53
CA ASP A 102 -15.16 -17.08 28.49
C ASP A 102 -15.07 -16.47 27.07
N SER A 103 -14.78 -15.18 26.97
CA SER A 103 -14.75 -14.45 25.69
C SER A 103 -13.35 -14.22 25.13
N TYR A 104 -12.32 -14.68 25.83
CA TYR A 104 -10.91 -14.42 25.48
C TYR A 104 -10.54 -14.95 24.10
N GLU A 105 -10.88 -16.21 23.80
CA GLU A 105 -10.59 -16.83 22.51
C GLU A 105 -11.27 -16.06 21.37
N THR A 106 -12.54 -15.68 21.56
CA THR A 106 -13.31 -14.92 20.58
C THR A 106 -12.78 -13.50 20.35
N GLN A 107 -12.29 -12.82 21.39
CA GLN A 107 -11.60 -11.52 21.22
C GLN A 107 -10.36 -11.69 20.36
N GLY A 108 -9.64 -12.78 20.59
CA GLY A 108 -8.46 -13.15 19.84
C GLY A 108 -8.68 -13.40 18.36
N GLU A 109 -9.66 -14.24 18.06
CA GLU A 109 -10.08 -14.52 16.69
C GLU A 109 -10.49 -13.24 15.95
N LEU A 110 -11.27 -12.36 16.60
CA LEU A 110 -11.69 -11.11 15.99
C LEU A 110 -10.54 -10.13 15.76
N MET A 111 -9.57 -10.05 16.67
CA MET A 111 -8.37 -9.25 16.47
C MET A 111 -7.51 -9.79 15.32
N SER A 112 -7.35 -11.12 15.25
CA SER A 112 -6.64 -11.77 14.15
C SER A 112 -7.34 -11.49 12.81
N ASP A 113 -8.67 -11.63 12.75
CA ASP A 113 -9.48 -11.32 11.58
C ASP A 113 -9.35 -9.86 11.13
N ILE A 114 -9.31 -8.91 12.08
CA ILE A 114 -9.09 -7.50 11.77
C ILE A 114 -7.67 -7.31 11.21
N SER A 115 -6.66 -7.90 11.86
CA SER A 115 -5.26 -7.79 11.43
C SER A 115 -5.04 -8.33 10.01
N VAL A 116 -5.55 -9.53 9.73
CA VAL A 116 -5.48 -10.16 8.39
C VAL A 116 -6.09 -9.25 7.34
N ARG A 117 -7.32 -8.79 7.56
CA ARG A 117 -8.02 -7.91 6.61
C ARG A 117 -7.29 -6.59 6.41
N MET A 118 -6.70 -6.04 7.47
CA MET A 118 -5.89 -4.83 7.35
C MET A 118 -4.64 -5.09 6.51
N ASN A 119 -3.90 -6.16 6.76
CA ASN A 119 -2.69 -6.50 5.99
C ASN A 119 -3.01 -6.73 4.50
N GLU A 120 -4.07 -7.49 4.20
CA GLU A 120 -4.59 -7.66 2.83
C GLU A 120 -4.91 -6.31 2.18
N TRP A 121 -5.53 -5.41 2.95
CA TRP A 121 -5.86 -4.08 2.44
C TRP A 121 -4.63 -3.21 2.24
N LEU A 122 -3.65 -3.23 3.15
CA LEU A 122 -2.42 -2.47 3.01
C LEU A 122 -1.65 -2.88 1.75
N ALA A 123 -1.62 -4.18 1.43
CA ALA A 123 -1.06 -4.67 0.16
C ALA A 123 -1.83 -4.12 -1.05
N HIS A 124 -3.17 -4.09 -1.00
CA HIS A 124 -3.98 -3.47 -2.07
C HIS A 124 -3.73 -1.97 -2.20
N VAL A 125 -3.66 -1.24 -1.09
CA VAL A 125 -3.38 0.20 -1.04
C VAL A 125 -1.99 0.50 -1.62
N TRP A 126 -1.00 -0.35 -1.32
CA TRP A 126 0.34 -0.24 -1.91
C TRP A 126 0.29 -0.36 -3.43
N LEU A 127 -0.42 -1.36 -3.95
CA LEU A 127 -0.59 -1.55 -5.40
C LEU A 127 -1.23 -0.30 -6.03
N CYS A 128 -2.26 0.27 -5.40
CA CYS A 128 -2.89 1.51 -5.87
C CYS A 128 -1.89 2.68 -5.92
N MET A 129 -0.96 2.75 -4.97
CA MET A 129 0.05 3.83 -4.90
C MET A 129 1.14 3.72 -5.97
N GLN A 130 1.39 2.51 -6.48
CA GLN A 130 2.38 2.25 -7.53
C GLN A 130 1.92 2.70 -8.94
N GLU A 131 0.64 2.96 -9.17
CA GLU A 131 0.05 3.19 -10.52
C GLU A 131 0.36 4.56 -11.16
N GLY A 132 1.64 4.94 -11.23
CA GLY A 132 2.15 6.05 -12.04
C GLY A 132 1.58 7.43 -11.67
N ASP A 133 1.49 8.33 -12.65
CA ASP A 133 1.17 9.75 -12.43
C ASP A 133 -0.31 10.03 -12.10
N THR A 134 -1.19 9.02 -12.18
CA THR A 134 -2.65 9.19 -11.99
C THR A 134 -3.17 8.62 -10.67
N VAL A 135 -2.29 8.37 -9.71
CA VAL A 135 -2.64 7.79 -8.40
C VAL A 135 -3.50 8.76 -7.60
N ASP A 136 -4.63 8.27 -7.08
CA ASP A 136 -5.44 8.99 -6.09
C ASP A 136 -4.78 8.93 -4.70
N MET A 137 -3.78 9.80 -4.50
CA MET A 137 -3.06 9.90 -3.22
C MET A 137 -3.99 10.26 -2.05
N ASN A 138 -5.08 10.99 -2.31
CA ASN A 138 -6.06 11.30 -1.28
C ASN A 138 -6.86 10.06 -0.86
N GLY A 139 -7.20 9.19 -1.81
CA GLY A 139 -7.81 7.89 -1.56
C GLY A 139 -6.89 6.98 -0.74
N VAL A 140 -5.60 6.94 -1.09
CA VAL A 140 -4.57 6.21 -0.33
C VAL A 140 -4.45 6.77 1.10
N GLU A 141 -4.33 8.09 1.27
CA GLU A 141 -4.26 8.73 2.58
C GLU A 141 -5.48 8.39 3.43
N LYS A 142 -6.70 8.51 2.87
CA LYS A 142 -7.94 8.15 3.59
C LYS A 142 -7.97 6.69 4.03
N ALA A 143 -7.48 5.77 3.19
CA ALA A 143 -7.39 4.36 3.57
C ALA A 143 -6.42 4.15 4.74
N LEU A 144 -5.24 4.77 4.70
CA LEU A 144 -4.27 4.67 5.79
C LEU A 144 -4.76 5.32 7.10
N VAL A 145 -5.50 6.43 7.01
CA VAL A 145 -6.19 7.03 8.17
C VAL A 145 -7.16 6.03 8.79
N LEU A 146 -8.00 5.37 7.97
CA LEU A 146 -8.97 4.40 8.49
C LEU A 146 -8.29 3.20 9.16
N CYS A 147 -7.21 2.69 8.57
CA CYS A 147 -6.43 1.62 9.17
C CYS A 147 -5.81 2.06 10.51
N SER A 148 -5.25 3.26 10.57
CA SER A 148 -4.64 3.80 11.79
C SER A 148 -5.68 4.03 12.90
N GLU A 149 -6.84 4.60 12.56
CA GLU A 149 -7.97 4.76 13.47
C GLU A 149 -8.50 3.40 13.96
N THR A 150 -8.51 2.37 13.11
CA THR A 150 -8.89 1.01 13.50
C THR A 150 -7.93 0.45 14.56
N VAL A 151 -6.62 0.68 14.44
CA VAL A 151 -5.63 0.27 15.45
C VAL A 151 -5.88 0.98 16.78
N ASP A 152 -6.15 2.29 16.75
CA ASP A 152 -6.46 3.07 17.95
C ASP A 152 -7.79 2.63 18.59
N ASP A 153 -8.81 2.31 17.78
CA ASP A 153 -10.10 1.80 18.26
C ASP A 153 -9.94 0.43 18.94
N ILE A 154 -9.10 -0.45 18.40
CA ILE A 154 -8.77 -1.74 19.04
C ILE A 154 -8.09 -1.49 20.40
N LYS A 155 -7.14 -0.54 20.46
CA LYS A 155 -6.50 -0.12 21.73
C LYS A 155 -7.54 0.39 22.74
N GLY A 156 -8.56 1.10 22.26
CA GLY A 156 -9.67 1.65 23.05
C GLY A 156 -10.67 0.61 23.57
N CYS A 157 -10.64 -0.64 23.09
CA CYS A 157 -11.59 -1.69 23.50
C CYS A 157 -11.41 -2.21 24.93
N HIS A 158 -10.67 -1.51 25.82
CA HIS A 158 -10.43 -1.88 27.24
C HIS A 158 -10.01 -3.34 27.45
N MET A 159 -9.35 -3.92 26.45
CA MET A 159 -8.86 -5.29 26.52
C MET A 159 -7.74 -5.41 27.56
N ARG A 160 -7.59 -6.59 28.16
CA ARG A 160 -6.50 -6.82 29.11
C ARG A 160 -5.17 -6.72 28.35
N TRP A 161 -4.32 -5.79 28.78
CA TRP A 161 -3.05 -5.39 28.16
C TRP A 161 -2.13 -6.55 27.73
N VAL A 162 -2.25 -7.71 28.39
CA VAL A 162 -1.52 -8.95 28.10
C VAL A 162 -1.79 -9.47 26.68
N TYR A 163 -3.03 -9.36 26.18
CA TYR A 163 -3.37 -9.87 24.85
C TYR A 163 -3.11 -8.87 23.72
N ALA A 164 -3.33 -7.57 23.97
CA ALA A 164 -2.94 -6.51 23.02
C ALA A 164 -1.44 -6.60 22.66
N ARG A 165 -0.61 -7.06 23.63
CA ARG A 165 0.81 -7.33 23.47
C ARG A 165 1.15 -8.70 22.85
N MET A 166 0.25 -9.70 22.94
CA MET A 166 0.50 -11.04 22.39
C MET A 166 -0.02 -11.20 20.97
N VAL A 167 -1.08 -10.49 20.56
CA VAL A 167 -1.76 -10.75 19.29
C VAL A 167 -1.85 -9.49 18.44
N GLY A 168 -0.95 -9.41 17.46
CA GLY A 168 -1.03 -8.66 16.20
C GLY A 168 -1.01 -7.13 16.23
N VAL A 169 -1.60 -6.49 17.24
CA VAL A 169 -1.66 -5.02 17.29
C VAL A 169 -0.38 -4.43 17.87
N TYR A 170 0.14 -5.04 18.93
CA TYR A 170 1.47 -4.75 19.50
C TYR A 170 2.35 -6.00 19.69
N GLY A 171 1.83 -7.18 19.34
CA GLY A 171 2.53 -8.45 19.40
C GLY A 171 2.78 -9.04 18.01
N LEU A 172 3.54 -10.13 17.97
CA LEU A 172 3.84 -10.91 16.77
C LEU A 172 2.52 -11.24 16.05
N SER A 173 2.33 -10.68 14.85
CA SER A 173 1.27 -11.17 13.98
C SER A 173 1.60 -12.61 13.62
N THR A 174 0.66 -13.55 13.79
CA THR A 174 0.88 -14.92 13.29
C THR A 174 0.80 -15.00 11.78
N ASN A 175 0.36 -13.92 11.13
CA ASN A 175 0.28 -13.82 9.68
C ASN A 175 1.34 -12.83 9.21
N PRO A 176 2.35 -13.29 8.43
CA PRO A 176 3.34 -12.41 7.86
C PRO A 176 2.64 -11.36 6.99
N THR A 177 3.17 -10.14 7.02
CA THR A 177 2.70 -9.09 6.13
C THR A 177 3.60 -9.09 4.92
N THR A 178 3.11 -9.68 3.83
CA THR A 178 3.84 -9.75 2.57
C THR A 178 3.17 -8.83 1.55
N VAL A 179 3.94 -7.89 1.00
CA VAL A 179 3.51 -7.05 -0.11
C VAL A 179 4.33 -7.40 -1.33
N VAL A 180 3.61 -7.73 -2.39
CA VAL A 180 4.19 -8.13 -3.68
C VAL A 180 3.91 -7.04 -4.71
N ASP A 181 4.91 -6.72 -5.52
CA ASP A 181 4.76 -5.76 -6.62
C ASP A 181 3.98 -6.36 -7.80
N VAL A 182 3.75 -5.53 -8.82
CA VAL A 182 3.05 -5.92 -10.05
C VAL A 182 3.77 -6.99 -10.87
N ASN A 183 5.04 -7.29 -10.57
CA ASN A 183 5.85 -8.29 -11.24
C ASN A 183 5.98 -9.59 -10.43
N GLY A 184 5.30 -9.69 -9.28
CA GLY A 184 5.39 -10.86 -8.40
C GLY A 184 6.59 -10.83 -7.45
N LYS A 185 7.35 -9.73 -7.38
CA LYS A 185 8.49 -9.59 -6.47
C LYS A 185 8.02 -9.11 -5.11
N VAL A 186 8.46 -9.79 -4.05
CA VAL A 186 8.24 -9.34 -2.66
C VAL A 186 9.02 -8.03 -2.44
N VAL A 187 8.31 -6.97 -2.02
CA VAL A 187 8.88 -5.63 -1.75
C VAL A 187 8.79 -5.24 -0.28
N TYR A 188 8.07 -6.04 0.50
CA TYR A 188 7.95 -5.94 1.93
C TYR A 188 7.56 -7.32 2.43
N GLU A 189 8.27 -7.80 3.43
CA GLU A 189 7.91 -9.00 4.15
C GLU A 189 8.32 -8.81 5.58
N GLU A 190 7.33 -8.94 6.47
CA GLU A 190 7.54 -8.80 7.89
C GLU A 190 6.74 -9.90 8.58
N GLU A 191 7.46 -10.93 9.04
CA GLU A 191 6.88 -12.13 9.65
C GLU A 191 6.31 -11.83 11.04
N TYR A 192 6.94 -10.89 11.77
CA TYR A 192 6.73 -10.68 13.19
C TYR A 192 6.33 -9.25 13.54
N GLY A 193 6.16 -8.40 12.53
CA GLY A 193 5.80 -6.99 12.69
C GLY A 193 4.42 -6.78 13.27
N SER A 194 4.34 -5.81 14.16
CA SER A 194 3.07 -5.29 14.66
C SER A 194 2.32 -4.54 13.57
N MET A 195 0.98 -4.44 13.70
CA MET A 195 0.19 -3.59 12.80
C MET A 195 0.69 -2.13 12.78
N LYS A 196 1.18 -1.62 13.92
CA LYS A 196 1.79 -0.28 14.00
C LYS A 196 3.03 -0.15 13.11
N HIS A 197 3.88 -1.20 13.08
CA HIS A 197 5.06 -1.25 12.22
C HIS A 197 4.67 -1.28 10.73
N ASN A 198 3.73 -2.15 10.35
CA ASN A 198 3.21 -2.22 8.97
C ASN A 198 2.63 -0.89 8.50
N LEU A 199 1.87 -0.22 9.38
CA LEU A 199 1.34 1.12 9.10
C LEU A 199 2.45 2.16 8.97
N ALA A 200 3.46 2.14 9.85
CA ALA A 200 4.62 3.02 9.73
C ALA A 200 5.30 2.84 8.37
N TRP A 201 5.50 1.59 7.91
CA TRP A 201 6.05 1.33 6.59
C TRP A 201 5.18 1.91 5.46
N MET A 202 3.85 1.73 5.51
CA MET A 202 2.94 2.29 4.51
C MET A 202 2.93 3.83 4.51
N TRP A 203 2.90 4.46 5.69
CA TRP A 203 2.96 5.91 5.83
C TRP A 203 4.30 6.47 5.35
N ARG A 204 5.41 5.78 5.63
CA ARG A 204 6.74 6.09 5.08
C ARG A 204 6.69 6.10 3.57
N LYS A 205 6.16 5.03 2.96
CA LYS A 205 6.06 4.92 1.50
C LYS A 205 5.19 6.02 0.88
N LEU A 206 4.06 6.37 1.51
CA LEU A 206 3.22 7.48 1.06
C LEU A 206 3.95 8.83 1.13
N LEU A 207 4.66 9.10 2.23
CA LEU A 207 5.46 10.32 2.39
C LEU A 207 6.56 10.45 1.33
N VAL A 208 7.35 9.39 1.14
CA VAL A 208 8.46 9.35 0.17
C VAL A 208 7.94 9.48 -1.26
N THR A 209 6.86 8.76 -1.60
CA THR A 209 6.27 8.81 -2.94
C THR A 209 5.66 10.19 -3.22
N SER A 210 4.95 10.77 -2.25
CA SER A 210 4.38 12.12 -2.41
C SER A 210 5.47 13.18 -2.53
N THR A 211 6.53 13.09 -1.72
CA THR A 211 7.66 14.03 -1.75
C THR A 211 8.43 13.93 -3.07
N SER A 212 8.75 12.73 -3.54
CA SER A 212 9.48 12.53 -4.82
C SER A 212 8.71 13.04 -6.04
N ARG A 213 7.37 13.10 -5.95
CA ARG A 213 6.47 13.66 -6.98
C ARG A 213 6.15 15.14 -6.77
N ASN A 214 6.79 15.81 -5.81
CA ASN A 214 6.51 17.20 -5.43
C ASN A 214 5.04 17.47 -5.07
N LEU A 215 4.36 16.50 -4.46
CA LEU A 215 2.98 16.62 -3.99
C LEU A 215 2.93 17.19 -2.56
N PRO A 216 1.83 17.87 -2.16
CA PRO A 216 1.67 18.36 -0.80
C PRO A 216 1.69 17.23 0.24
N THR A 217 2.53 17.34 1.26
CA THR A 217 2.67 16.32 2.32
C THR A 217 2.24 16.77 3.70
N GLN A 218 1.66 17.98 3.82
CA GLN A 218 1.35 18.56 5.12
C GLN A 218 0.31 17.75 5.90
N THR A 219 -0.75 17.28 5.25
CA THR A 219 -1.79 16.43 5.85
C THR A 219 -1.24 15.08 6.27
N ILE A 220 -0.43 14.47 5.40
CA ILE A 220 0.25 13.19 5.65
C ILE A 220 1.14 13.30 6.90
N LEU A 221 1.95 14.36 7.03
CA LEU A 221 2.79 14.60 8.21
C LEU A 221 1.97 14.83 9.49
N GLN A 222 0.85 15.56 9.40
CA GLN A 222 -0.05 15.75 10.53
C GLN A 222 -0.65 14.41 11.01
N ASN A 223 -1.04 13.55 10.07
CA ASN A 223 -1.56 12.22 10.37
C ASN A 223 -0.48 11.31 10.98
N VAL A 224 0.73 11.30 10.43
CA VAL A 224 1.88 10.57 11.00
C VAL A 224 2.18 10.98 12.45
N LYS A 225 2.08 12.29 12.75
CA LYS A 225 2.22 12.80 14.12
C LYS A 225 1.03 12.39 15.00
N ARG A 226 -0.20 12.53 14.49
CA ARG A 226 -1.43 12.16 15.19
C ARG A 226 -1.43 10.69 15.63
N PHE A 227 -0.93 9.79 14.79
CA PHE A 227 -0.88 8.35 15.06
C PHE A 227 0.41 7.89 15.73
N GLU A 228 1.26 8.82 16.18
CA GLU A 228 2.50 8.52 16.92
C GLU A 228 3.44 7.57 16.15
N LEU A 229 3.55 7.75 14.82
CA LEU A 229 4.36 6.91 13.93
C LEU A 229 5.73 7.51 13.60
N VAL A 230 6.01 8.75 14.03
CA VAL A 230 7.24 9.49 13.68
C VAL A 230 8.50 8.67 13.93
N GLN A 231 8.68 8.15 15.15
CA GLN A 231 9.89 7.41 15.51
C GLN A 231 10.06 6.13 14.69
N GLU A 232 8.96 5.41 14.45
CA GLU A 232 8.99 4.16 13.69
C GLU A 232 9.31 4.41 12.21
N ILE A 233 8.73 5.47 11.63
CA ILE A 233 9.05 5.90 10.27
C ILE A 233 10.50 6.35 10.16
N CYS A 234 11.03 7.09 11.14
CA CYS A 234 12.43 7.50 11.16
C CYS A 234 13.37 6.29 11.23
N LYS A 235 13.07 5.26 12.04
CA LYS A 235 13.86 4.01 12.06
C LYS A 235 13.84 3.28 10.71
N LEU A 236 12.70 3.33 10.03
CA LEU A 236 12.54 2.72 8.70
C LEU A 236 13.23 3.55 7.59
N LEU A 237 13.52 4.83 7.81
CA LEU A 237 14.26 5.68 6.89
C LEU A 237 15.75 5.60 7.26
N ARG A 238 16.48 4.63 6.70
CA ARG A 238 17.93 4.51 6.93
C ARG A 238 18.67 5.71 6.29
N ARG A 239 19.74 6.18 6.94
CA ARG A 239 20.73 7.07 6.31
C ARG A 239 21.62 6.23 5.39
N SER A 240 22.15 6.82 4.32
CA SER A 240 23.30 6.23 3.63
C SER A 240 24.46 6.19 4.63
N GLU A 241 25.06 5.01 4.82
CA GLU A 241 26.11 4.68 5.78
C GLU A 241 27.44 5.42 5.52
N GLU A 242 27.45 6.75 5.52
CA GLU A 242 28.68 7.55 5.53
C GLU A 242 28.87 8.33 6.86
N GLU A 243 28.02 8.12 7.88
CA GLU A 243 28.12 8.85 9.16
C GLU A 243 28.22 8.00 10.44
N ASP A 244 28.08 6.67 10.38
CA ASP A 244 28.15 5.79 11.58
C ASP A 244 29.50 5.04 11.69
N ASP A 245 30.55 5.53 11.00
CA ASP A 245 31.88 4.90 10.97
C ASP A 245 32.78 5.22 12.18
N GLU A 246 32.31 5.97 13.18
CA GLU A 246 33.14 6.28 14.35
C GLU A 246 32.31 6.16 15.64
N GLU A 247 32.76 5.26 16.52
CA GLU A 247 32.40 5.12 17.95
C GLU A 247 31.20 4.21 18.27
N ASP A 248 31.40 2.89 18.23
CA ASP A 248 31.19 2.03 19.41
C ASP A 248 31.68 0.59 19.10
N GLU A 249 32.96 0.38 19.42
CA GLU A 249 33.59 -0.93 19.53
C GLU A 249 32.95 -1.73 20.69
N GLU A 250 32.74 -3.03 20.43
CA GLU A 250 32.62 -4.13 21.40
C GLU A 250 31.43 -4.10 22.38
N GLU A 251 30.37 -4.88 22.08
CA GLU A 251 29.91 -5.98 22.96
C GLU A 251 28.73 -6.75 22.31
N ASP A 252 28.94 -8.07 22.17
CA ASP A 252 27.94 -9.11 21.90
C ASP A 252 27.12 -9.03 20.60
N ALA A 253 27.76 -9.46 19.50
CA ALA A 253 27.08 -9.87 18.28
C ALA A 253 26.21 -11.13 18.54
N GLU A 254 24.99 -10.94 19.04
CA GLU A 254 23.90 -11.87 18.73
C GLU A 254 23.74 -11.89 17.20
N GLU A 255 23.66 -13.10 16.62
CA GLU A 255 23.42 -13.36 15.19
C GLU A 255 22.06 -12.82 14.74
N GLY A 256 21.92 -11.49 14.70
CA GLY A 256 20.75 -10.78 14.23
C GLY A 256 20.86 -10.57 12.74
N ASN A 257 20.36 -11.54 11.97
CA ASN A 257 19.90 -11.42 10.58
C ASN A 257 20.48 -10.23 9.80
N ALA A 258 21.73 -10.38 9.33
CA ALA A 258 22.35 -9.49 8.34
C ALA A 258 21.49 -9.53 7.07
N GLY A 259 20.47 -8.68 7.04
CA GLY A 259 19.43 -8.68 6.04
C GLY A 259 19.97 -8.22 4.70
N ASP A 260 19.94 -9.13 3.72
CA ASP A 260 20.14 -8.94 2.29
C ASP A 260 20.02 -7.47 1.85
N GLU A 261 21.16 -6.79 1.82
CA GLU A 261 21.32 -5.55 1.06
C GLU A 261 21.17 -5.90 -0.43
N ASN A 262 20.49 -5.04 -1.17
CA ASN A 262 20.46 -5.14 -2.62
C ASN A 262 21.79 -4.65 -3.22
N ASP A 263 21.98 -4.87 -4.53
CA ASP A 263 23.18 -4.48 -5.28
C ASP A 263 23.55 -2.99 -5.17
N ASP A 264 22.65 -2.11 -4.70
CA ASP A 264 22.88 -0.68 -4.49
C ASP A 264 23.24 -0.32 -3.03
N GLY A 265 23.43 -1.31 -2.13
CA GLY A 265 23.69 -1.09 -0.70
C GLY A 265 22.48 -0.63 0.11
N TYR A 266 21.25 -0.73 -0.44
CA TYR A 266 20.02 -0.45 0.31
C TYR A 266 19.43 -1.76 0.83
N GLY A 267 18.84 -1.75 2.03
CA GLY A 267 18.13 -2.94 2.53
C GLY A 267 17.04 -3.42 1.55
N PHE A 268 16.77 -4.73 1.55
CA PHE A 268 15.74 -5.41 0.75
C PHE A 268 14.43 -4.60 0.52
N TRP A 269 13.99 -3.88 1.56
CA TRP A 269 12.74 -3.14 1.70
C TRP A 269 12.66 -1.88 0.83
N ASP A 270 13.78 -1.39 0.31
CA ASP A 270 13.89 -0.16 -0.49
C ASP A 270 14.47 -0.43 -1.89
N GLY A 271 14.69 -1.69 -2.27
CA GLY A 271 15.17 -2.05 -3.61
C GLY A 271 14.20 -1.74 -4.76
N HIS A 272 13.00 -1.27 -4.46
CA HIS A 272 12.04 -0.77 -5.46
C HIS A 272 12.00 0.77 -5.52
N TRP A 273 12.83 1.48 -4.75
CA TRP A 273 12.88 2.94 -4.78
C TRP A 273 13.62 3.46 -6.00
N THR A 274 13.03 4.46 -6.65
CA THR A 274 13.72 5.23 -7.68
C THR A 274 14.74 6.19 -7.05
N VAL A 275 15.66 6.73 -7.85
CA VAL A 275 16.61 7.77 -7.41
C VAL A 275 15.89 8.96 -6.77
N ALA A 276 14.75 9.38 -7.34
CA ALA A 276 13.94 10.46 -6.78
C ALA A 276 13.31 10.11 -5.44
N MET A 277 12.94 8.84 -5.21
CA MET A 277 12.44 8.37 -3.92
C MET A 277 13.54 8.31 -2.87
N LYS A 278 14.74 7.86 -3.24
CA LYS A 278 15.92 7.86 -2.36
C LYS A 278 16.22 9.30 -1.88
N ALA A 279 16.35 10.26 -2.81
CA ALA A 279 16.56 11.67 -2.45
C ALA A 279 15.39 12.28 -1.63
N ALA A 280 14.15 11.86 -1.91
CA ALA A 280 12.99 12.30 -1.15
C ALA A 280 12.98 11.77 0.29
N ALA A 281 13.56 10.60 0.56
CA ALA A 281 13.66 10.03 1.89
C ALA A 281 14.45 10.94 2.84
N ASP A 282 15.58 11.48 2.39
CA ASP A 282 16.41 12.42 3.17
C ASP A 282 15.63 13.69 3.54
N HIS A 283 14.87 14.23 2.57
CA HIS A 283 13.99 15.37 2.80
C HIS A 283 12.85 15.05 3.77
N VAL A 284 12.35 13.82 3.81
CA VAL A 284 11.30 13.40 4.75
C VAL A 284 11.86 13.31 6.17
N ILE A 285 13.07 12.76 6.36
CA ILE A 285 13.74 12.65 7.67
C ILE A 285 13.84 14.02 8.34
N SER A 286 14.42 15.01 7.65
CA SER A 286 14.59 16.38 8.18
C SER A 286 13.29 17.08 8.59
N ARG A 287 12.15 16.69 7.99
CA ARG A 287 10.82 17.25 8.31
C ARG A 287 10.13 16.53 9.46
N LEU A 288 10.41 15.24 9.64
CA LEU A 288 9.85 14.44 10.72
C LEU A 288 10.57 14.71 12.05
N ASP A 289 11.88 14.88 11.99
CA ASP A 289 12.72 15.17 13.16
C ASP A 289 13.66 16.36 12.86
N PRO A 290 13.20 17.61 13.03
CA PRO A 290 14.01 18.79 12.77
C PRO A 290 15.20 18.97 13.73
N SER A 291 15.25 18.19 14.81
CA SER A 291 16.34 18.21 15.80
C SER A 291 17.49 17.28 15.46
N ARG A 292 17.37 16.48 14.40
CA ARG A 292 18.35 15.51 13.93
C ARG A 292 19.04 15.91 12.64
#